data_AF-A0A946NQX5-F1
#
_entry.id   AF-A0A946NQX5-F1
#
_cell.length_a   1.000
_cell.length_b   1.000
_cell.length_c   1.000
_cell.angle_alpha   90.00
_cell.angle_beta   90.00
_cell.angle_gamma   90.00
#
_symmetry.space_group_name_H-M   'P 1'
#
loop_
_entity.id
_entity.type
_entity.pdbx_description
1 polymer ?
#
loop_
_entity_poly.entity_id
_entity_poly.type
_entity_poly.pdbx_seq_one_letter_code
_entity_poly.pdbx_strand_id
1 'polypeptide(L)'
;MFKAAIELGASDIHIEPTEFFLLIRFRKDGDFILFDKLHNENNSAVVTRLKVLSKIKIDENKKPQDGKIVYLYEKESKNVDVRLSTLPTNY
;
A
#
# COMPACT_ATOMS: atom_id res chain seq x y z
N MET A 1 1.86 -0.32 8.39
CA MET A 1 0.76 -0.99 7.67
C MET A 1 0.99 -2.49 7.47
N PHE A 2 2.11 -2.97 6.88
CA PHE A 2 2.28 -4.40 6.55
C PHE A 2 2.15 -5.33 7.76
N LYS A 3 2.84 -5.03 8.87
CA LYS A 3 2.67 -5.75 10.15
C LYS A 3 1.19 -5.86 10.56
N ALA A 4 0.47 -4.74 10.58
CA ALA A 4 -0.93 -4.72 11.01
C ALA A 4 -1.84 -5.52 10.07
N ALA A 5 -1.62 -5.45 8.76
CA ALA A 5 -2.37 -6.25 7.78
C ALA A 5 -2.13 -7.76 7.97
N ILE A 6 -0.86 -8.16 8.20
CA ILE A 6 -0.50 -9.56 8.49
C ILE A 6 -1.16 -10.03 9.79
N GLU A 7 -1.06 -9.24 10.86
CA GLU A 7 -1.64 -9.57 12.17
C GLU A 7 -3.17 -9.63 12.14
N LEU A 8 -3.81 -8.82 11.29
CA LEU A 8 -5.26 -8.85 11.10
C LEU A 8 -5.73 -10.03 10.21
N GLY A 9 -4.81 -10.68 9.48
CA GLY A 9 -5.13 -11.69 8.47
C GLY A 9 -5.73 -11.10 7.20
N ALA A 10 -5.38 -9.85 6.85
CA ALA A 10 -5.86 -9.20 5.64
C ALA A 10 -5.18 -9.77 4.39
N SER A 11 -5.96 -9.96 3.32
CA SER A 11 -5.48 -10.43 2.02
C SER A 11 -4.84 -9.30 1.20
N ASP A 12 -5.32 -8.05 1.36
CA ASP A 12 -4.90 -6.91 0.55
C ASP A 12 -4.87 -5.62 1.38
N ILE A 13 -4.01 -4.70 0.96
CA ILE A 13 -3.95 -3.33 1.47
C ILE A 13 -4.26 -2.39 0.30
N HIS A 14 -5.29 -1.60 0.47
CA HIS A 14 -5.71 -0.57 -0.47
C HIS A 14 -5.28 0.79 0.06
N ILE A 15 -4.64 1.58 -0.80
CA ILE A 15 -4.18 2.94 -0.51
C ILE A 15 -4.79 3.82 -1.60
N GLU A 16 -5.84 4.53 -1.23
CA GLU A 16 -6.78 5.14 -2.17
C GLU A 16 -6.82 6.64 -1.93
N PRO A 17 -6.20 7.44 -2.80
CA PRO A 17 -6.34 8.88 -2.73
C PRO A 17 -7.78 9.27 -3.07
N THR A 18 -8.32 10.21 -2.32
CA THR A 18 -9.64 10.83 -2.55
C THR A 18 -9.47 12.34 -2.64
N GLU A 19 -10.57 13.07 -2.82
CA GLU A 19 -10.54 14.54 -2.90
C GLU A 19 -9.88 15.22 -1.70
N PHE A 20 -10.07 14.67 -0.49
CA PHE A 20 -9.60 15.30 0.76
C PHE A 20 -8.64 14.45 1.58
N PHE A 21 -8.67 13.13 1.40
CA PHE A 21 -7.95 12.18 2.26
C PHE A 21 -7.32 11.02 1.50
N LEU A 22 -6.23 10.49 2.05
CA LEU A 22 -5.71 9.17 1.71
C LEU A 22 -6.40 8.13 2.58
N LEU A 23 -7.20 7.25 1.98
CA LEU A 23 -7.79 6.13 2.69
C LEU A 23 -6.85 4.93 2.62
N ILE A 24 -6.56 4.33 3.77
CA ILE A 24 -5.87 3.05 3.85
C ILE A 24 -6.86 2.03 4.37
N ARG A 25 -7.21 1.05 3.54
CA ARG A 25 -8.18 -0.01 3.86
C ARG A 25 -7.53 -1.39 3.74
N PHE A 26 -7.93 -2.30 4.61
CA PHE A 26 -7.53 -3.70 4.52
C PHE A 26 -8.70 -4.53 4.03
N ARG A 27 -8.45 -5.41 3.06
CA ARG A 27 -9.42 -6.44 2.67
C ARG A 27 -9.22 -7.65 3.55
N LYS A 28 -10.24 -8.05 4.31
CA LYS A 28 -10.24 -9.25 5.15
C LYS A 28 -11.54 -10.01 4.90
N ASP A 29 -11.43 -11.30 4.60
CA ASP A 29 -12.58 -12.18 4.37
C ASP A 29 -13.59 -11.65 3.33
N GLY A 30 -13.11 -10.83 2.39
CA GLY A 30 -13.91 -10.19 1.34
C GLY A 30 -14.34 -8.74 1.65
N ASP A 31 -14.31 -8.33 2.91
CA ASP A 31 -14.77 -7.01 3.35
C ASP A 31 -13.62 -6.00 3.50
N PHE A 32 -13.94 -4.73 3.25
CA PHE A 32 -13.01 -3.61 3.45
C PHE A 32 -13.16 -3.00 4.84
N ILE A 33 -12.06 -2.99 5.58
CA ILE A 33 -11.97 -2.37 6.91
C ILE A 33 -11.08 -1.13 6.79
N LEU A 34 -11.58 0.03 7.23
CA LEU A 34 -10.77 1.24 7.32
C LEU A 34 -9.67 1.04 8.38
N PHE A 35 -8.42 1.13 7.95
CA PHE A 35 -7.26 1.05 8.84
C PHE A 35 -6.79 2.44 9.26
N ASP A 36 -6.68 3.37 8.30
CA ASP A 36 -6.20 4.72 8.56
C ASP A 36 -6.75 5.72 7.53
N LYS A 37 -6.74 7.00 7.91
CA LYS A 37 -7.19 8.11 7.10
C LYS A 37 -6.23 9.28 7.30
N LEU A 38 -5.44 9.57 6.27
CA LEU A 38 -4.44 10.65 6.29
C LEU A 38 -4.91 11.84 5.47
N HIS A 39 -4.42 13.04 5.77
CA HIS A 39 -4.59 14.19 4.88
C HIS A 39 -3.78 14.01 3.59
N ASN A 40 -4.30 14.54 2.47
CA ASN A 40 -3.75 14.36 1.12
C ASN A 40 -2.30 14.83 0.93
N GLU A 41 -1.81 15.69 1.81
CA GLU A 41 -0.39 16.11 1.84
C GLU A 41 0.57 14.92 1.94
N ASN A 42 0.11 13.79 2.48
CA ASN A 42 0.90 12.56 2.64
C ASN A 42 0.88 11.63 1.41
N ASN A 43 0.05 11.90 0.39
CA ASN A 43 -0.14 10.99 -0.76
C ASN A 43 1.19 10.70 -1.47
N SER A 44 1.92 11.75 -1.83
CA SER A 44 3.18 11.64 -2.58
C SER A 44 4.25 10.88 -1.78
N ALA A 45 4.34 11.14 -0.47
CA ALA A 45 5.30 10.49 0.41
C ALA A 45 5.03 8.97 0.54
N VAL A 46 3.77 8.59 0.75
CA VAL A 46 3.37 7.17 0.87
C VAL A 46 3.62 6.43 -0.44
N VAL A 47 3.15 6.97 -1.57
CA VAL A 47 3.32 6.35 -2.88
C VAL A 47 4.81 6.22 -3.23
N THR A 48 5.60 7.28 -3.03
CA THR A 48 7.05 7.24 -3.30
C THR A 48 7.74 6.18 -2.46
N ARG A 49 7.40 6.07 -1.16
CA ARG A 49 8.00 5.06 -0.29
C ARG A 49 7.69 3.63 -0.79
N LEU A 50 6.46 3.36 -1.21
CA LEU A 50 6.07 2.06 -1.75
C LEU A 50 6.75 1.76 -3.08
N LYS A 51 6.87 2.76 -3.96
CA LYS A 51 7.59 2.63 -5.23
C LYS A 51 9.07 2.31 -5.04
N VAL A 52 9.73 2.98 -4.09
CA VAL A 52 11.13 2.68 -3.72
C VAL A 52 11.27 1.26 -3.18
N LEU A 53 10.40 0.85 -2.24
CA LEU A 53 10.44 -0.49 -1.66
C LEU A 53 10.21 -1.60 -2.70
N SER A 54 9.41 -1.32 -3.72
CA SER A 54 9.07 -2.27 -4.79
C SER A 54 9.97 -2.19 -6.02
N LYS A 55 10.96 -1.28 -6.01
CA LYS A 55 11.94 -1.06 -7.09
C LYS A 55 11.30 -0.70 -8.44
N ILE A 56 10.22 0.08 -8.41
CA ILE A 56 9.57 0.63 -9.61
C ILE A 56 9.87 2.13 -9.78
N LYS A 57 9.51 2.71 -10.92
CA LYS A 57 9.85 4.10 -11.26
C LYS A 57 9.05 5.09 -10.43
N ILE A 58 9.75 5.92 -9.66
CA ILE A 58 9.15 6.97 -8.80
C ILE A 58 8.60 8.15 -9.61
N ASP A 59 9.22 8.44 -10.75
CA ASP A 59 8.89 9.53 -11.67
C ASP A 59 7.74 9.20 -12.64
N GLU A 60 7.41 7.92 -12.80
CA GLU A 60 6.30 7.47 -13.65
C GLU A 60 4.98 7.37 -12.86
N ASN A 61 4.07 8.32 -13.06
CA ASN A 61 2.74 8.35 -12.43
C ASN A 61 1.58 8.24 -13.43
N LYS A 62 1.87 8.14 -14.73
CA LYS A 62 0.86 8.14 -15.82
C LYS A 62 0.49 6.75 -16.31
N LYS A 63 1.30 5.74 -15.98
CA LYS A 63 1.07 4.34 -16.35
C LYS A 63 0.95 3.45 -15.13
N PRO A 64 0.12 2.39 -15.20
CA PRO A 64 0.14 1.34 -14.19
C PRO A 64 1.55 0.74 -14.06
N GLN A 65 1.92 0.37 -12.85
CA GLN A 65 3.20 -0.31 -12.57
C GLN A 65 2.99 -1.37 -11.50
N ASP A 66 3.66 -2.50 -11.70
CA ASP A 66 3.68 -3.62 -10.77
C ASP A 66 5.09 -3.85 -10.24
N GLY A 67 5.18 -4.18 -8.95
CA GLY A 67 6.43 -4.44 -8.28
C GLY A 67 6.27 -5.48 -7.16
N LYS A 68 7.40 -5.83 -6.54
CA LYS A 68 7.41 -6.77 -5.41
C LYS A 68 8.21 -6.17 -4.27
N ILE A 69 7.68 -6.31 -3.06
CA ILE A 69 8.33 -5.92 -1.82
C ILE A 69 8.56 -7.21 -1.04
N VAL A 70 9.81 -7.47 -0.64
CA VAL A 70 10.10 -8.50 0.35
C VAL A 70 10.06 -7.83 1.71
N TYR A 71 9.01 -8.09 2.47
CA TYR A 71 8.83 -7.55 3.82
C TYR A 71 9.30 -8.57 4.86
N LEU A 72 10.29 -8.21 5.66
CA LEU A 72 10.72 -9.03 6.79
C LEU A 72 9.72 -8.85 7.95
N TYR A 73 8.94 -9.89 8.23
CA TYR A 73 8.08 -9.94 9.41
C TYR A 73 8.90 -10.42 10.61
N GLU A 74 9.44 -9.46 11.35
CA GLU A 74 10.41 -9.69 12.44
C GLU A 74 9.88 -10.62 13.53
N LYS A 75 8.57 -10.61 13.82
CA LYS A 75 7.98 -11.44 14.88
C LYS A 75 8.19 -12.93 14.64
N GLU A 76 8.22 -13.36 13.38
CA GLU A 76 8.39 -14.76 12.97
C GLU A 76 9.67 -14.98 12.17
N SER A 77 10.55 -13.97 12.07
CA SER A 77 11.76 -14.00 11.23
C SER A 77 11.49 -14.51 9.81
N LYS A 78 10.34 -14.14 9.24
CA LYS A 78 9.83 -14.65 7.97
C LYS A 78 9.77 -13.55 6.92
N ASN A 79 10.18 -13.88 5.70
CA ASN A 79 9.94 -13.02 4.55
C ASN A 79 8.51 -13.20 4.03
N VAL A 80 7.83 -12.07 3.84
CA VAL A 80 6.51 -11.97 3.23
C VAL A 80 6.66 -11.27 1.89
N ASP A 81 6.32 -11.99 0.82
CA ASP A 81 6.29 -11.43 -0.53
C ASP A 81 5.00 -10.63 -0.73
N VAL A 82 5.14 -9.32 -0.81
CA VAL A 82 4.04 -8.40 -1.09
C VAL A 82 4.10 -8.02 -2.56
N ARG A 83 2.99 -8.21 -3.27
CA ARG A 83 2.81 -7.67 -4.63
C ARG A 83 2.27 -6.26 -4.52
N LEU A 84 2.97 -5.31 -5.12
CA LEU A 84 2.51 -3.93 -5.22
C LEU A 84 2.01 -3.70 -6.64
N SER A 85 0.81 -3.15 -6.78
CA SER A 85 0.33 -2.60 -8.04
C SER A 85 -0.05 -1.14 -7.81
N THR A 86 0.23 -0.30 -8.79
CA THR A 86 -0.12 1.12 -8.78
C THR A 86 -0.95 1.44 -10.01
N LEU A 87 -1.99 2.25 -9.84
CA LEU A 87 -2.88 2.71 -10.91
C LEU A 87 -2.99 4.23 -10.82
N PRO A 88 -2.82 4.97 -11.94
CA PRO A 88 -3.12 6.40 -11.96
C PRO A 88 -4.59 6.67 -11.64
N THR A 89 -4.85 7.66 -10.80
CA THR A 89 -6.22 8.10 -10.46
C THR A 89 -6.38 9.59 -10.70
N ASN A 90 -7.60 10.11 -10.59
CA ASN A 90 -7.87 11.54 -10.70
C ASN A 90 -7.47 12.35 -9.45
N TYR A 91 -7.00 11.67 -8.40
CA TYR A 91 -6.59 12.23 -7.11
C TYR A 91 -5.12 11.95 -6.83
#